data_AF-A0A146FC95-F1
#
_entry.id   AF-A0A146FC95-F1
#
_cell.length_a   1.000
_cell.length_b   1.000
_cell.length_c   1.000
_cell.angle_alpha   90.00
_cell.angle_beta   90.00
_cell.angle_gamma   90.00
#
_symmetry.space_group_name_H-M   'P 1'
#
loop_
_entity.id
_entity.type
_entity.pdbx_description
1 polymer ?
#
loop_
_entity_poly.entity_id
_entity_poly.type
_entity_poly.pdbx_seq_one_letter_code
_entity_poly.pdbx_strand_id
1 'polypeptide(L)'
;MYWPTSQNEKWFCGILFVQGLLVIVLNIGNHGSIPIQVAISYQVPINIALIMFAVVYEIFLGLDMVHHKNIILLLALCISNGCVLAYSVMQYISIHMTTLTIGEDRDYYNQPLVDISRDLWKEIQPAELLVPITVGIATLLMWPIAYWVHREFSWAIYQYVQGSLQSRKQYRGYEVLEVLQN
;
A
#
# COMPACT_ATOMS: atom_id res chain seq x y z
N MET A 1 -16.40 0.00 14.49
CA MET A 1 -15.85 -0.43 13.19
C MET A 1 -16.81 0.05 12.11
N TYR A 2 -16.58 1.24 11.53
CA TYR A 2 -17.42 1.77 10.46
C TYR A 2 -17.16 0.97 9.19
N TRP A 3 -18.19 0.40 8.59
CA TRP A 3 -18.09 -0.38 7.35
C TRP A 3 -18.19 0.57 6.15
N PRO A 4 -17.45 0.31 5.05
CA PRO A 4 -17.56 1.08 3.81
C PRO A 4 -19.03 1.08 3.35
N THR A 5 -19.58 2.28 3.23
CA THR A 5 -21.01 2.46 2.97
C THR A 5 -21.30 2.53 1.49
N SER A 6 -20.40 3.14 0.71
CA SER A 6 -20.57 3.25 -0.74
C SER A 6 -19.94 2.08 -1.48
N GLN A 7 -20.52 1.76 -2.64
CA GLN A 7 -19.99 0.70 -3.50
C GLN A 7 -18.55 1.02 -3.97
N ASN A 8 -18.23 2.31 -4.17
CA ASN A 8 -16.91 2.75 -4.63
C ASN A 8 -15.85 2.58 -3.54
N GLU A 9 -16.19 2.92 -2.28
CA GLU A 9 -15.34 2.69 -1.11
C GLU A 9 -14.99 1.20 -0.97
N LYS A 10 -15.98 0.31 -1.18
CA LYS A 10 -15.78 -1.15 -1.14
C LYS A 10 -14.84 -1.64 -2.24
N TRP A 11 -15.04 -1.18 -3.48
CA TRP A 11 -14.15 -1.54 -4.60
C TRP A 11 -12.72 -1.11 -4.35
N PHE A 12 -12.53 0.11 -3.84
CA PHE A 12 -11.21 0.66 -3.55
C PHE A 12 -10.49 -0.12 -2.43
N CYS A 13 -11.14 -0.32 -1.29
CA CYS A 13 -10.59 -1.13 -0.21
C CYS A 13 -10.36 -2.59 -0.62
N GLY A 14 -11.25 -3.14 -1.46
CA GLY A 14 -11.10 -4.49 -2.00
C GLY A 14 -9.83 -4.65 -2.84
N ILE A 15 -9.53 -3.69 -3.72
CA ILE A 15 -8.31 -3.71 -4.54
C ILE A 15 -7.06 -3.63 -3.65
N LEU A 16 -7.03 -2.71 -2.68
CA LEU A 16 -5.91 -2.59 -1.74
C LEU A 16 -5.69 -3.87 -0.93
N PHE A 17 -6.78 -4.47 -0.45
CA PHE A 17 -6.70 -5.71 0.31
C PHE A 17 -6.21 -6.88 -0.55
N VAL A 18 -6.72 -7.01 -1.79
CA VAL A 18 -6.29 -8.06 -2.72
C VAL A 18 -4.84 -7.86 -3.15
N GLN A 19 -4.43 -6.63 -3.48
CA GLN A 19 -3.04 -6.27 -3.76
C GLN A 19 -2.16 -6.69 -2.58
N GLY A 20 -2.53 -6.29 -1.37
CA GLY A 20 -1.72 -6.54 -0.19
C GLY A 20 -1.59 -8.03 0.13
N LEU A 21 -2.70 -8.77 0.04
CA LEU A 21 -2.71 -10.21 0.23
C LEU A 21 -1.85 -10.94 -0.82
N LEU A 22 -1.93 -10.53 -2.09
CA LEU A 22 -1.10 -11.09 -3.15
C LEU A 22 0.40 -10.86 -2.89
N VAL A 23 0.78 -9.62 -2.53
CA VAL A 23 2.18 -9.30 -2.23
C VAL A 23 2.70 -10.12 -1.05
N ILE A 24 1.91 -10.27 0.01
CA ILE A 24 2.27 -11.06 1.19
C ILE A 24 2.43 -12.55 0.82
N VAL A 25 1.47 -13.12 0.08
CA VAL A 25 1.51 -14.53 -0.34
C VAL A 25 2.72 -14.81 -1.24
N LEU A 26 2.99 -13.92 -2.21
CA LEU A 26 4.16 -14.03 -3.08
C LEU A 26 5.47 -13.95 -2.29
N ASN A 27 5.58 -13.04 -1.32
CA ASN A 27 6.81 -12.90 -0.55
C ASN A 27 7.06 -14.10 0.39
N ILE A 28 6.01 -14.59 1.08
CA ILE A 28 6.13 -15.72 2.02
C ILE A 28 6.42 -17.03 1.26
N GLY A 29 5.72 -17.27 0.14
CA GLY A 29 5.85 -18.52 -0.61
C GLY A 29 7.23 -18.77 -1.20
N ASN A 30 7.97 -17.71 -1.54
CA ASN A 30 9.26 -17.83 -2.23
C ASN A 30 10.47 -17.74 -1.31
N HIS A 31 10.37 -17.06 -0.17
CA HIS A 31 11.51 -16.86 0.75
C HIS A 31 11.49 -17.74 2.00
N GLY A 32 10.42 -18.51 2.23
CA GLY A 32 10.32 -19.44 3.37
C GLY A 32 11.39 -20.54 3.40
N SER A 33 12.08 -20.77 2.27
CA SER A 33 13.05 -21.86 2.08
C SER A 33 14.51 -21.41 2.04
N ILE A 34 14.82 -20.12 2.21
CA ILE A 34 16.20 -19.61 2.09
C ILE A 34 16.93 -19.73 3.44
N PRO A 35 18.08 -20.43 3.52
CA PRO A 35 18.85 -20.53 4.75
C PRO A 35 19.52 -19.19 5.11
N ILE A 36 19.25 -18.68 6.32
CA ILE A 36 19.57 -17.33 6.80
C ILE A 36 21.04 -17.19 7.29
N GLN A 37 21.95 -18.07 6.86
CA GLN A 37 23.21 -18.29 7.57
C GLN A 37 24.40 -17.42 7.11
N VAL A 38 24.21 -16.48 6.16
CA VAL A 38 25.29 -15.67 5.55
C VAL A 38 25.04 -14.17 5.74
N ALA A 39 26.08 -13.34 5.93
CA ALA A 39 25.94 -11.89 6.20
C ALA A 39 25.26 -11.09 5.05
N ILE A 40 25.43 -11.53 3.80
CA ILE A 40 24.72 -10.93 2.65
C ILE A 40 23.23 -11.36 2.63
N SER A 41 22.87 -12.42 3.36
CA SER A 41 21.49 -12.90 3.53
C SER A 41 20.61 -11.93 4.33
N TYR A 42 21.13 -10.92 5.03
CA TYR A 42 20.30 -10.00 5.81
C TYR A 42 19.55 -8.97 4.95
N GLN A 43 20.02 -8.67 3.74
CA GLN A 43 19.36 -7.68 2.88
C GLN A 43 18.00 -8.16 2.35
N VAL A 44 17.87 -9.45 2.09
CA VAL A 44 16.63 -10.11 1.64
C VAL A 44 15.49 -9.98 2.69
N PRO A 45 15.64 -10.43 3.95
CA PRO A 45 14.58 -10.31 4.96
C PRO A 45 14.27 -8.87 5.33
N ILE A 46 15.25 -7.95 5.28
CA ILE A 46 14.99 -6.51 5.47
C ILE A 46 14.07 -6.00 4.37
N ASN A 47 14.35 -6.32 3.11
CA ASN A 47 13.53 -5.87 1.99
C ASN A 47 12.10 -6.42 2.06
N ILE A 48 11.96 -7.71 2.42
CA ILE A 48 10.66 -8.36 2.60
C ILE A 48 9.88 -7.74 3.77
N ALA A 49 10.56 -7.43 4.89
CA ALA A 49 9.92 -6.79 6.03
C ALA A 49 9.40 -5.39 5.67
N LEU A 50 10.17 -4.61 4.89
CA LEU A 50 9.77 -3.29 4.44
C LEU A 50 8.55 -3.33 3.51
N ILE A 51 8.52 -4.22 2.51
CA ILE A 51 7.35 -4.32 1.62
C ILE A 51 6.12 -4.82 2.38
N MET A 52 6.29 -5.77 3.31
CA MET A 52 5.19 -6.29 4.13
C MET A 52 4.63 -5.20 5.04
N PHE A 53 5.49 -4.41 5.69
CA PHE A 53 5.07 -3.29 6.51
C PHE A 53 4.36 -2.22 5.69
N ALA A 54 4.87 -1.88 4.51
CA ALA A 54 4.27 -0.88 3.64
C ALA A 54 2.85 -1.27 3.19
N VAL A 55 2.67 -2.52 2.77
CA VAL A 55 1.36 -3.04 2.37
C VAL A 55 0.35 -3.02 3.53
N VAL A 56 0.78 -3.43 4.73
CA VAL A 56 -0.08 -3.40 5.92
C VAL A 56 -0.44 -1.97 6.28
N TYR A 57 0.53 -1.05 6.21
CA TYR A 57 0.31 0.37 6.44
C TYR A 57 -0.72 0.96 5.47
N GLU A 58 -0.68 0.61 4.19
CA GLU A 58 -1.66 1.05 3.20
C GLU A 58 -3.08 0.56 3.49
N ILE A 59 -3.23 -0.66 3.99
CA ILE A 59 -4.54 -1.19 4.40
C ILE A 59 -5.08 -0.36 5.58
N PHE A 60 -4.27 -0.09 6.60
CA PHE A 60 -4.69 0.76 7.73
C PHE A 60 -5.05 2.17 7.30
N LEU A 61 -4.21 2.79 6.46
CA LEU A 61 -4.45 4.13 5.95
C LEU A 61 -5.73 4.18 5.09
N GLY A 62 -6.00 3.14 4.30
CA GLY A 62 -7.24 3.00 3.53
C GLY A 62 -8.48 2.88 4.43
N LEU A 63 -8.40 2.16 5.55
CA LEU A 63 -9.49 2.07 6.52
C LEU A 63 -9.75 3.42 7.21
N ASP A 64 -8.70 4.10 7.64
CA ASP A 64 -8.80 5.43 8.27
C ASP A 64 -9.35 6.48 7.29
N MET A 65 -8.95 6.39 6.02
CA MET A 65 -9.46 7.22 4.95
C MET A 65 -10.97 7.07 4.79
N VAL A 66 -11.49 5.83 4.71
CA VAL A 66 -12.94 5.57 4.58
C VAL A 66 -13.70 6.00 5.82
N HIS A 67 -13.15 5.75 7.02
CA HIS A 67 -13.78 6.14 8.28
C HIS A 67 -14.02 7.65 8.37
N HIS A 68 -13.02 8.45 7.98
CA HIS A 68 -13.07 9.91 8.09
C HIS A 68 -13.53 10.62 6.81
N LYS A 69 -13.75 9.89 5.71
CA LYS A 69 -14.01 10.43 4.36
C LYS A 69 -13.01 11.53 3.99
N ASN A 70 -11.73 11.28 4.28
CA ASN A 70 -10.68 12.29 4.19
C ASN A 70 -9.97 12.22 2.83
N ILE A 71 -10.10 13.29 2.04
CA ILE A 71 -9.46 13.43 0.72
C ILE A 71 -7.93 13.50 0.83
N ILE A 72 -7.38 14.07 1.91
CA ILE A 72 -5.94 14.16 2.11
C ILE A 72 -5.35 12.76 2.30
N LEU A 73 -6.04 11.89 3.05
CA LEU A 73 -5.61 10.49 3.17
C LEU A 73 -5.74 9.73 1.85
N LEU A 74 -6.75 10.01 1.04
CA LEU A 74 -6.89 9.40 -0.29
C LEU A 74 -5.69 9.75 -1.19
N LEU A 75 -5.26 11.01 -1.19
CA LEU A 75 -4.07 11.45 -1.92
C LEU A 75 -2.79 10.79 -1.36
N ALA A 76 -2.64 10.78 -0.03
CA ALA A 76 -1.50 10.15 0.63
C ALA A 76 -1.40 8.66 0.29
N LEU A 77 -2.53 7.95 0.21
CA LEU A 77 -2.57 6.55 -0.15
C LEU A 77 -2.20 6.31 -1.63
N CYS A 78 -2.64 7.17 -2.55
CA CYS A 78 -2.24 7.09 -3.95
C CYS A 78 -0.73 7.30 -4.13
N ILE A 79 -0.15 8.26 -3.39
CA ILE A 79 1.30 8.52 -3.40
C ILE A 79 2.05 7.33 -2.78
N SER A 80 1.59 6.84 -1.61
CA SER A 80 2.16 5.65 -0.95
C SER A 80 2.22 4.47 -1.90
N ASN A 81 1.13 4.18 -2.61
CA ASN A 81 1.08 3.04 -3.52
C ASN A 81 2.05 3.19 -4.70
N GLY A 82 2.27 4.43 -5.17
CA GLY A 82 3.34 4.75 -6.12
C GLY A 82 4.75 4.52 -5.53
N CYS A 83 4.96 4.87 -4.25
CA CYS A 83 6.21 4.58 -3.54
C CYS A 83 6.44 3.07 -3.35
N VAL A 84 5.40 2.30 -3.03
CA VAL A 84 5.46 0.84 -2.91
C VAL A 84 5.82 0.22 -4.25
N LEU A 85 5.26 0.71 -5.36
CA LEU A 85 5.64 0.29 -6.70
C LEU A 85 7.14 0.56 -6.97
N ALA A 86 7.61 1.78 -6.72
CA ALA A 86 9.02 2.13 -6.91
C ALA A 86 9.94 1.27 -6.03
N TYR A 87 9.54 1.04 -4.78
CA TYR A 87 10.28 0.21 -3.83
C TYR A 87 10.34 -1.26 -4.29
N SER A 88 9.25 -1.83 -4.81
CA SER A 88 9.23 -3.21 -5.33
C SER A 88 10.21 -3.42 -6.49
N VAL A 89 10.39 -2.41 -7.35
CA VAL A 89 11.41 -2.44 -8.41
C VAL A 89 12.83 -2.36 -7.83
N MET A 90 13.06 -1.50 -6.84
CA MET A 90 14.36 -1.42 -6.15
C MET A 90 14.71 -2.71 -5.41
N GLN A 91 13.71 -3.37 -4.81
CA GLN A 91 13.85 -4.66 -4.15
C GLN A 91 14.31 -5.74 -5.14
N TYR A 92 13.68 -5.82 -6.31
CA TYR A 92 14.09 -6.76 -7.36
C TYR A 92 15.56 -6.59 -7.75
N ILE A 93 16.00 -5.34 -7.99
CA ILE A 93 17.39 -5.04 -8.35
C ILE A 93 18.34 -5.41 -7.20
N SER A 94 17.97 -5.08 -5.96
CA SER A 94 18.79 -5.38 -4.78
C SER A 94 18.99 -6.89 -4.61
N ILE A 95 17.91 -7.67 -4.72
CA ILE A 95 17.98 -9.13 -4.60
C ILE A 95 18.80 -9.73 -5.74
N HIS A 96 18.65 -9.21 -6.97
CA HIS A 96 19.49 -9.62 -8.10
C HIS A 96 20.98 -9.44 -7.82
N MET A 97 21.37 -8.23 -7.41
CA MET A 97 22.76 -7.92 -7.09
C MET A 97 23.29 -8.80 -5.95
N THR A 98 22.49 -9.01 -4.91
CA THR A 98 22.83 -9.90 -3.79
C THR A 98 23.03 -11.35 -4.24
N THR A 99 22.19 -11.89 -5.12
CA THR A 99 22.36 -13.27 -5.62
C THR A 99 23.64 -13.45 -6.45
N LEU A 100 24.06 -12.42 -7.20
CA LEU A 100 25.31 -12.45 -7.96
C LEU A 100 26.54 -12.46 -7.03
N THR A 101 26.53 -11.67 -5.96
CA THR A 101 27.67 -11.59 -5.03
C THR A 101 27.80 -12.84 -4.15
N ILE A 102 26.70 -13.48 -3.79
CA ILE A 102 26.72 -14.69 -2.94
C ILE A 102 27.34 -15.89 -3.66
N GLY A 103 27.21 -16.00 -4.99
CA GLY A 103 27.80 -17.09 -5.76
C GLY A 103 29.34 -17.10 -5.77
N GLU A 104 29.98 -15.97 -5.48
CA GLU A 104 31.44 -15.82 -5.46
C GLU A 104 32.04 -15.99 -4.06
N ASP A 105 31.23 -15.89 -3.00
CA ASP A 105 31.68 -15.98 -1.62
C ASP A 105 32.00 -17.42 -1.22
N ARG A 106 33.17 -17.58 -0.59
CA ARG A 106 33.69 -18.86 -0.09
C ARG A 106 33.93 -18.78 1.41
N ASP A 107 33.65 -19.88 2.11
CA ASP A 107 33.87 -19.96 3.56
C ASP A 107 35.36 -20.08 3.85
N TYR A 108 35.75 -19.95 5.12
CA TYR A 108 37.12 -20.14 5.61
C TYR A 108 37.74 -21.48 5.15
N TYR A 109 36.91 -22.50 4.95
CA TYR A 109 37.32 -23.82 4.44
C TYR A 109 37.23 -23.96 2.91
N ASN A 110 37.10 -22.85 2.17
CA ASN A 110 36.99 -22.78 0.71
C ASN A 110 35.80 -23.58 0.14
N GLN A 111 34.80 -23.88 0.99
CA GLN A 111 33.53 -24.46 0.57
C GLN A 111 32.58 -23.35 0.14
N PRO A 112 31.81 -23.55 -0.92
CA PRO A 112 30.82 -22.56 -1.33
C PRO A 112 29.71 -22.47 -0.28
N LEU A 113 29.35 -21.25 0.13
CA LEU A 113 28.30 -21.02 1.13
C LEU A 113 26.90 -21.37 0.60
N VAL A 114 26.79 -21.52 -0.72
CA VAL A 114 25.58 -21.85 -1.44
C VAL A 114 25.84 -23.03 -2.36
N ASP A 115 24.84 -23.90 -2.51
CA ASP A 115 24.90 -25.04 -3.41
C ASP A 115 24.95 -24.55 -4.87
N ILE A 116 26.17 -24.39 -5.41
CA ILE A 116 26.46 -23.90 -6.77
C ILE A 116 25.78 -24.76 -7.85
N SER A 117 25.32 -25.97 -7.50
CA SER A 117 24.60 -26.86 -8.40
C SER A 117 23.19 -26.37 -8.75
N ARG A 118 22.61 -25.47 -7.94
CA ARG A 118 21.29 -24.87 -8.17
C ARG A 118 21.41 -23.37 -8.43
N ASP A 119 20.91 -22.95 -9.59
CA ASP A 119 20.77 -21.54 -9.92
C ASP A 119 19.59 -20.95 -9.13
N LEU A 120 19.86 -20.49 -7.90
CA LEU A 120 18.87 -19.88 -7.00
C LEU A 120 18.17 -18.69 -7.64
N TRP A 121 18.88 -17.92 -8.47
CA TRP A 121 18.31 -16.77 -9.14
C TRP A 121 17.20 -17.18 -10.09
N LYS A 122 17.38 -18.27 -10.84
CA LYS A 122 16.36 -18.77 -11.78
C LYS A 122 15.06 -19.22 -11.09
N GLU A 123 15.13 -19.63 -9.84
CA GLU A 123 13.97 -20.03 -9.03
C GLU A 123 13.26 -18.82 -8.40
N ILE A 124 14.01 -17.82 -7.93
CA ILE A 124 13.49 -16.64 -7.21
C ILE A 124 13.05 -15.51 -8.17
N GLN A 125 13.73 -15.36 -9.32
CA GLN A 125 13.47 -14.30 -10.30
C GLN A 125 11.99 -14.17 -10.72
N PRO A 126 11.26 -15.23 -11.10
CA PRO A 126 9.87 -15.07 -11.55
C PRO A 126 8.96 -14.54 -10.44
N ALA A 127 9.22 -14.94 -9.19
CA ALA A 127 8.48 -14.48 -8.03
C ALA A 127 8.72 -13.00 -7.72
N GLU A 128 9.98 -12.58 -7.70
CA GLU A 128 10.33 -11.19 -7.43
C GLU A 128 9.86 -10.24 -8.53
N LEU A 129 9.73 -10.72 -9.77
CA LEU A 129 9.18 -9.95 -10.88
C LEU A 129 7.64 -9.84 -10.80
N LEU A 130 6.96 -10.82 -10.22
CA LEU A 130 5.50 -10.80 -10.06
C LEU A 130 5.05 -9.71 -9.07
N VAL A 131 5.85 -9.40 -8.05
CA VAL A 131 5.54 -8.35 -7.07
C VAL A 131 5.34 -6.97 -7.72
N PRO A 132 6.30 -6.38 -8.46
CA PRO A 132 6.10 -5.08 -9.12
C PRO A 132 5.01 -5.11 -10.19
N ILE A 133 4.79 -6.25 -10.87
CA ILE A 133 3.70 -6.38 -11.85
C ILE A 133 2.34 -6.30 -11.16
N THR A 134 2.15 -7.03 -10.05
CA THR A 134 0.88 -7.02 -9.30
C THR A 134 0.58 -5.65 -8.71
N VAL A 135 1.58 -5.00 -8.10
CA VAL A 135 1.44 -3.63 -7.56
C VAL A 135 1.19 -2.63 -8.70
N GLY A 136 1.85 -2.80 -9.85
CA GLY A 136 1.65 -1.94 -11.03
C GLY A 136 0.23 -2.01 -11.59
N ILE A 137 -0.31 -3.22 -11.75
CA ILE A 137 -1.70 -3.43 -12.20
C ILE A 137 -2.67 -2.85 -11.17
N ALA A 138 -2.46 -3.12 -9.88
CA ALA A 138 -3.32 -2.60 -8.83
C ALA A 138 -3.30 -1.07 -8.77
N THR A 139 -2.13 -0.45 -9.00
CA THR A 139 -1.97 1.00 -9.11
C THR A 139 -2.77 1.56 -10.29
N LEU A 140 -2.65 0.97 -11.48
CA LEU A 140 -3.39 1.40 -12.66
C LEU A 140 -4.92 1.30 -12.46
N LEU A 141 -5.39 0.26 -11.79
CA LEU A 141 -6.81 0.09 -11.45
C LEU A 141 -7.26 1.05 -10.33
N MET A 142 -6.36 1.40 -9.41
CA MET A 142 -6.69 2.29 -8.30
C MET A 142 -6.99 3.72 -8.75
N TRP A 143 -6.27 4.26 -9.74
CA TRP A 143 -6.42 5.65 -10.19
C TRP A 143 -7.85 6.05 -10.61
N PRO A 144 -8.55 5.31 -11.50
CA PRO A 144 -9.92 5.67 -11.89
C PRO A 144 -10.91 5.54 -10.72
N ILE A 145 -10.72 4.57 -9.83
CA ILE A 145 -11.60 4.36 -8.67
C ILE A 145 -11.36 5.45 -7.62
N ALA A 146 -10.10 5.83 -7.41
CA ALA A 146 -9.72 6.94 -6.55
C ALA A 146 -10.36 8.25 -7.01
N TYR A 147 -10.47 8.48 -8.32
CA TYR A 147 -11.19 9.64 -8.87
C TYR A 147 -12.68 9.63 -8.49
N TRP A 148 -13.35 8.47 -8.55
CA TRP A 148 -14.75 8.36 -8.13
C TRP A 148 -14.95 8.55 -6.63
N VAL A 149 -14.08 7.92 -5.81
CA VAL A 149 -14.10 8.08 -4.35
C VAL A 149 -13.82 9.54 -3.96
N HIS A 150 -12.87 10.19 -4.63
CA HIS A 150 -12.58 11.61 -4.44
C HIS A 150 -13.82 12.48 -4.68
N ARG A 151 -14.57 12.22 -5.76
CA ARG A 151 -15.79 12.97 -6.07
C ARG A 151 -16.86 12.77 -4.99
N GLU A 152 -16.98 11.56 -4.46
CA GLU A 152 -17.90 11.23 -3.39
C GLU A 152 -17.53 11.91 -2.06
N PHE A 153 -16.25 11.92 -1.69
CA PHE A 153 -15.77 12.63 -0.50
C PHE A 153 -15.91 14.15 -0.65
N SER A 154 -15.62 14.69 -1.83
CA SER A 154 -15.81 16.11 -2.14
C SER A 154 -17.28 16.51 -1.98
N TRP A 155 -18.19 15.66 -2.46
CA TRP A 155 -19.63 15.86 -2.29
C TRP A 155 -20.06 15.80 -0.82
N ALA A 156 -19.55 14.82 -0.05
CA ALA A 156 -19.84 14.70 1.37
C ALA A 156 -19.37 15.93 2.18
N ILE A 157 -18.17 16.45 1.89
CA ILE A 157 -17.65 17.68 2.50
C ILE A 157 -18.51 18.88 2.10
N TYR A 158 -18.91 18.98 0.83
CA TYR A 158 -19.76 20.07 0.36
C TYR A 158 -21.11 20.12 1.09
N GLN A 159 -21.70 18.95 1.38
CA GLN A 159 -22.93 18.86 2.18
C GLN A 159 -22.70 19.23 3.65
N TYR A 160 -21.55 18.88 4.20
CA TYR A 160 -21.18 19.23 5.58
C TYR A 160 -20.98 20.75 5.74
N VAL A 161 -20.27 21.39 4.80
CA VAL A 161 -19.93 22.82 4.86
C VAL A 161 -21.13 23.73 4.59
N GLN A 162 -22.09 23.33 3.75
CA GLN A 162 -23.30 24.13 3.49
C GLN A 162 -24.27 24.21 4.69
N GLY A 163 -23.87 23.67 5.83
CA GLY A 163 -24.49 23.92 7.10
C GLY A 163 -25.54 22.87 7.40
N SER A 164 -25.39 22.27 8.58
CA SER A 164 -26.50 21.64 9.26
C SER A 164 -27.72 22.59 9.18
N LEU A 165 -28.90 22.05 8.87
CA LEU A 165 -30.15 22.83 8.88
C LEU A 165 -30.34 23.58 10.21
N GLN A 166 -29.71 23.12 11.30
CA GLN A 166 -29.67 23.79 12.60
C GLN A 166 -28.91 25.13 12.57
N SER A 167 -27.73 25.21 11.98
CA SER A 167 -26.97 26.47 11.92
C SER A 167 -27.70 27.55 11.11
N ARG A 168 -28.37 27.15 10.01
CA ARG A 168 -29.22 28.07 9.21
C ARG A 168 -30.51 28.49 9.95
N LYS A 169 -31.08 27.62 10.79
CA LYS A 169 -32.23 27.95 11.65
C LYS A 169 -31.84 28.91 12.77
N GLN A 170 -30.69 28.69 13.39
CA GLN A 170 -30.17 29.59 14.43
C GLN A 170 -29.86 30.97 13.85
N TYR A 171 -29.18 31.04 12.70
CA TYR A 171 -28.89 32.32 12.02
C TYR A 171 -30.15 33.13 11.71
N ARG A 172 -31.19 32.49 11.16
CA ARG A 172 -32.49 33.14 10.89
C ARG A 172 -33.19 33.62 12.17
N GLY A 173 -33.01 32.91 13.28
CA GLY A 173 -33.54 33.34 14.58
C GLY A 173 -32.92 34.64 15.07
N TYR A 174 -31.62 34.83 14.85
CA TYR A 174 -30.93 36.07 15.20
C TYR A 174 -31.39 37.26 14.34
N GLU A 175 -31.58 37.07 13.04
CA GLU A 175 -32.10 38.13 12.15
C GLU A 175 -33.49 38.62 12.59
N VAL A 176 -34.38 37.71 13.02
CA VAL A 176 -35.74 38.08 13.48
C VAL A 176 -35.71 38.83 14.80
N LEU A 177 -34.81 38.47 15.72
CA LEU A 177 -34.65 39.18 17.00
C LEU A 177 -34.12 40.60 16.80
N GLU A 178 -33.19 40.80 15.86
CA GLU A 178 -32.65 42.12 15.54
C GLU A 178 -33.71 43.04 14.93
N VAL A 179 -34.57 42.52 14.05
CA VAL A 179 -35.69 43.29 13.45
C VAL A 179 -36.78 43.63 14.48
N LEU A 180 -37.02 42.79 15.48
CA LEU A 180 -38.03 43.04 16.51
C LEU A 180 -37.58 44.06 17.58
N GLN A 181 -36.28 44.32 17.68
CA GLN A 181 -35.70 45.20 18.69
C GLN A 181 -35.48 46.64 18.19
N ASN A 182 -35.75 46.89 16.91
CA ASN A 182 -35.65 48.19 16.24
C ASN A 182 -37.04 48.72 15.86
#